data_AF-A0A0C3CR14-F1
#
_entry.id   AF-A0A0C3CR14-F1
#
_cell.length_a   1.000
_cell.length_b   1.000
_cell.length_c   1.000
_cell.angle_alpha   90.00
_cell.angle_beta   90.00
_cell.angle_gamma   90.00
#
_symmetry.space_group_name_H-M   'P 1'
#
loop_
_entity.id
_entity.type
_entity.pdbx_description
1 polymer ?
#
loop_
_entity_poly.entity_id
_entity_poly.type
_entity_poly.pdbx_seq_one_letter_code
_entity_poly.pdbx_strand_id
1 'polypeptide(L)'
;MPLAAYITDLPEQHMITCVTKSVSPISLAEQSQFGNGVLYPPCDGEFTFQKLVDLCKKIDPWKLQEFLAEAKKDHLSGVQLPFWHDWQFSNPSIFLLGELLHAGHKLFNDHPFKWCKVVLGDDKLDTRYCIQHKRVSVRHFDGVSLCV
;
A
#
# COMPACT_ATOMS: atom_id res chain seq x y z
N MET A 1 0.39 12.43 -21.81
CA MET A 1 0.30 13.21 -20.57
C MET A 1 1.01 12.41 -19.48
N PRO A 2 1.93 13.00 -18.69
CA PRO A 2 2.63 12.25 -17.65
C PRO A 2 1.71 12.02 -16.43
N LEU A 3 1.71 10.81 -15.88
CA LEU A 3 1.06 10.52 -14.59
C LEU A 3 1.98 11.01 -13.46
N ALA A 4 1.59 12.11 -12.80
CA ALA A 4 2.41 12.71 -11.75
C ALA A 4 2.27 11.99 -10.40
N ALA A 5 1.07 11.57 -10.03
CA ALA A 5 0.79 10.89 -8.78
C ALA A 5 -0.49 10.04 -8.87
N TYR A 6 -0.52 8.94 -8.14
CA TYR A 6 -1.68 8.09 -7.93
C TYR A 6 -1.77 7.76 -6.43
N ILE A 7 -2.77 8.33 -5.76
CA ILE A 7 -3.01 8.13 -4.32
C ILE A 7 -3.98 6.98 -4.16
N THR A 8 -3.56 5.99 -3.38
CA THR A 8 -4.24 4.71 -3.26
C THR A 8 -3.83 4.05 -1.96
N ASP A 9 -4.73 3.26 -1.38
CA ASP A 9 -4.41 2.39 -0.26
C ASP A 9 -3.58 1.18 -0.71
N LEU A 10 -3.11 0.41 0.27
CA LEU A 10 -2.07 -0.59 0.05
C LEU A 10 -2.50 -1.74 -0.88
N PRO A 11 -3.70 -2.35 -0.77
CA PRO A 11 -4.10 -3.44 -1.67
C PRO A 11 -4.14 -3.00 -3.14
N GLU A 12 -4.60 -1.79 -3.39
CA GLU A 12 -4.75 -1.17 -4.69
C GLU A 12 -3.38 -0.79 -5.26
N GLN A 13 -2.43 -0.35 -4.43
CA GLN A 13 -1.02 -0.20 -4.84
C GLN A 13 -0.44 -1.52 -5.35
N HIS A 14 -0.65 -2.64 -4.67
CA HIS A 14 -0.17 -3.96 -5.12
C HIS A 14 -0.78 -4.36 -6.46
N MET A 15 -2.06 -4.04 -6.67
CA MET A 15 -2.73 -4.28 -7.95
C MET A 15 -2.11 -3.44 -9.07
N ILE A 16 -1.84 -2.16 -8.82
CA ILE A 16 -1.23 -1.27 -9.81
C ILE A 16 0.19 -1.73 -10.14
N THR A 17 1.02 -2.04 -9.14
CA THR A 17 2.41 -2.49 -9.35
C THR A 17 2.50 -3.91 -9.89
N CYS A 18 1.37 -4.63 -9.95
CA CYS A 18 1.29 -6.00 -10.41
C CYS A 18 2.12 -6.99 -9.56
N VAL A 19 2.37 -6.69 -8.28
CA VAL A 19 3.11 -7.56 -7.36
C VAL A 19 2.21 -8.21 -6.31
N THR A 20 2.69 -9.27 -5.67
CA THR A 20 1.98 -9.93 -4.57
C THR A 20 2.11 -9.16 -3.25
N LYS A 21 1.21 -9.43 -2.31
CA LYS A 21 1.25 -8.87 -0.94
C LYS A 21 2.47 -9.30 -0.10
N SER A 22 3.31 -10.18 -0.64
CA SER A 22 4.53 -10.67 0.01
C SER A 22 5.73 -9.75 -0.21
N VAL A 23 5.60 -8.73 -1.05
CA VAL A 23 6.65 -7.74 -1.33
C VAL A 23 6.07 -6.33 -1.25
N SER A 24 6.94 -5.35 -1.09
CA SER A 24 6.57 -3.93 -1.10
C SER A 24 6.17 -3.49 -2.52
N PRO A 25 5.14 -2.64 -2.67
CA PRO A 25 4.78 -2.09 -3.98
C PRO A 25 5.80 -1.05 -4.49
N ILE A 26 6.58 -0.43 -3.60
CA ILE A 26 7.50 0.66 -3.97
C ILE A 26 8.98 0.27 -3.90
N SER A 27 9.31 -0.88 -3.31
CA SER A 27 10.67 -1.38 -3.17
C SER A 27 10.73 -2.90 -3.38
N LEU A 28 11.92 -3.43 -3.67
CA LEU A 28 12.17 -4.88 -3.79
C LEU A 28 12.23 -5.59 -2.43
N ALA A 29 11.76 -4.95 -1.36
CA ALA A 29 11.72 -5.55 -0.03
C ALA A 29 10.62 -6.61 0.04
N GLU A 30 10.95 -7.78 0.57
CA GLU A 30 9.98 -8.80 0.96
C GLU A 30 9.39 -8.49 2.33
N GLN A 31 8.19 -9.02 2.60
CA GLN A 31 7.49 -8.83 3.87
C GLN A 31 8.33 -9.29 5.08
N SER A 32 9.12 -10.35 4.92
CA SER A 32 10.05 -10.87 5.94
C SER A 32 11.16 -9.88 6.30
N GLN A 33 11.43 -8.92 5.42
CA GLN A 33 12.49 -7.92 5.56
C GLN A 33 11.97 -6.59 6.12
N PHE A 34 10.66 -6.43 6.27
CA PHE A 34 10.09 -5.18 6.76
C PHE A 34 10.54 -4.90 8.21
N GLY A 35 10.97 -3.66 8.46
CA GLY A 35 11.41 -3.22 9.78
C GLY A 35 12.87 -3.56 10.15
N ASN A 36 13.65 -4.14 9.24
CA ASN A 36 15.06 -4.47 9.52
C ASN A 36 16.03 -3.28 9.44
N GLY A 37 15.55 -2.09 9.05
CA GLY A 37 16.37 -0.88 8.90
C GLY A 37 17.25 -0.82 7.65
N VAL A 38 17.12 -1.78 6.73
CA VAL A 38 17.86 -1.81 5.46
C VAL A 38 17.06 -1.13 4.37
N LEU A 39 17.74 -0.33 3.54
CA LEU A 39 17.17 0.28 2.35
C LEU A 39 17.23 -0.72 1.19
N TYR A 40 16.07 -1.05 0.63
CA TYR A 40 15.95 -1.90 -0.54
C TYR A 40 15.82 -1.06 -1.81
N PRO A 41 16.32 -1.56 -2.97
CA PRO A 41 16.13 -0.88 -4.24
C PRO A 41 14.66 -0.63 -4.55
N PRO A 42 14.32 0.42 -5.32
CA PRO A 42 12.94 0.69 -5.72
C PRO A 42 12.38 -0.46 -6.59
N CYS A 43 11.07 -0.69 -6.49
CA CYS A 43 10.35 -1.62 -7.37
C CYS A 43 10.12 -0.93 -8.71
N ASP A 44 11.15 -0.93 -9.55
CA ASP A 44 11.10 -0.29 -10.86
C ASP A 44 10.02 -0.94 -11.73
N GLY A 45 9.13 -0.11 -12.30
CA GLY A 45 8.11 -0.57 -13.25
C GLY A 45 8.71 -1.32 -14.45
N GLU A 46 9.87 -0.90 -14.95
CA GLU A 46 10.55 -1.57 -16.07
C GLU A 46 11.02 -2.97 -15.68
N PHE A 47 11.57 -3.10 -14.47
CA PHE A 47 12.00 -4.39 -13.93
C PHE A 47 10.83 -5.37 -13.79
N THR A 48 9.71 -4.89 -13.26
CA THR A 48 8.48 -5.70 -13.14
C THR A 48 7.92 -6.07 -14.51
N PHE A 49 7.91 -5.14 -15.46
CA PHE A 49 7.45 -5.39 -16.82
C PHE A 49 8.32 -6.43 -17.55
N GLN A 50 9.65 -6.34 -17.42
CA GLN A 50 10.57 -7.31 -18.02
C GLN A 50 10.33 -8.73 -17.50
N LYS A 51 10.11 -8.89 -16.18
CA LYS A 51 9.73 -10.19 -15.60
C LYS A 51 8.42 -10.73 -16.19
N LEU A 52 7.41 -9.87 -16.36
CA LEU A 52 6.13 -10.25 -16.97
C LEU A 52 6.30 -10.68 -18.42
N VAL A 53 7.09 -9.95 -19.21
CA VAL A 53 7.41 -10.31 -20.60
C VAL A 53 8.10 -11.69 -20.66
N ASP A 54 9.07 -11.93 -19.79
CA ASP A 54 9.78 -13.22 -19.75
C ASP A 54 8.90 -14.37 -19.26
N LEU A 55 7.93 -14.09 -18.39
CA LEU A 55 6.92 -15.05 -17.99
C LEU A 55 5.96 -15.39 -19.15
N CYS A 56 5.48 -14.38 -19.88
CA CYS A 56 4.58 -14.55 -21.04
C CYS A 56 5.21 -15.35 -22.18
N LYS A 57 6.55 -15.35 -22.32
CA LYS A 57 7.27 -16.19 -23.28
C LYS A 57 7.25 -17.67 -22.90
N LYS A 58 7.14 -17.99 -21.60
CA LYS A 58 7.21 -19.37 -21.08
C LYS A 58 5.83 -19.99 -20.98
N ILE A 59 4.84 -19.21 -20.54
CA ILE A 59 3.49 -19.67 -20.25
C ILE A 59 2.51 -18.73 -20.94
N ASP A 60 1.55 -19.32 -21.66
CA ASP A 60 0.43 -18.59 -22.22
C ASP A 60 -0.39 -17.92 -21.10
N PRO A 61 -0.53 -16.58 -21.08
CA PRO A 61 -1.31 -15.87 -20.07
C PRO A 61 -2.77 -16.34 -19.97
N TRP A 62 -3.32 -16.92 -21.04
CA TRP A 62 -4.69 -17.47 -21.01
C TRP A 62 -4.81 -18.77 -20.22
N LYS A 63 -3.69 -19.44 -19.90
CA LYS A 63 -3.65 -20.54 -18.95
C LYS A 63 -3.57 -20.00 -17.52
N LEU A 64 -4.64 -19.33 -17.09
CA LEU A 64 -4.69 -18.52 -15.87
C LEU A 64 -4.14 -19.22 -14.62
N GLN A 65 -4.46 -20.51 -14.41
CA GLN A 65 -3.99 -21.25 -13.23
C GLN A 65 -2.48 -21.49 -13.26
N GLU A 66 -1.95 -21.92 -14.40
CA GLU A 66 -0.51 -22.15 -14.59
C GLU A 66 0.27 -20.83 -14.53
N PHE A 67 -0.25 -19.80 -15.22
CA PHE A 67 0.34 -18.47 -15.25
C PHE A 67 0.40 -17.84 -13.85
N LEU A 68 -0.72 -17.86 -13.12
CA LEU A 68 -0.78 -17.32 -11.75
C LEU A 68 0.15 -18.08 -10.80
N ALA A 69 0.22 -19.40 -10.91
CA ALA A 69 1.08 -20.22 -10.07
C ALA A 69 2.57 -19.89 -10.31
N GLU A 70 2.98 -19.71 -11.56
CA GLU A 70 4.35 -19.35 -11.91
C GLU A 70 4.66 -17.89 -11.56
N ALA A 71 3.75 -16.96 -11.86
CA ALA A 71 3.88 -15.53 -11.51
C ALA A 71 4.16 -15.33 -10.01
N LYS A 72 3.45 -16.07 -9.15
CA LYS A 72 3.61 -15.97 -7.69
C LYS A 72 4.99 -16.39 -7.20
N LYS A 73 5.71 -17.26 -7.93
CA LYS A 73 7.09 -17.63 -7.58
C LYS A 73 8.05 -16.44 -7.69
N ASP A 74 7.76 -15.51 -8.58
CA ASP A 74 8.52 -14.28 -8.81
C ASP A 74 7.91 -13.04 -8.13
N HIS A 75 6.97 -13.26 -7.19
CA HIS A 75 6.22 -12.23 -6.47
C HIS A 75 5.31 -11.35 -7.36
N LEU A 76 4.83 -11.88 -8.48
CA LEU A 76 3.92 -11.20 -9.40
C LEU A 76 2.46 -11.59 -9.15
N SER A 77 1.56 -10.64 -9.34
CA SER A 77 0.11 -10.78 -9.11
C SER A 77 -0.62 -11.66 -10.13
N GLY A 78 0.00 -11.94 -11.28
CA GLY A 78 -0.61 -12.65 -12.41
C GLY A 78 -1.23 -11.72 -13.47
N VAL A 79 -1.10 -10.40 -13.33
CA VAL A 79 -1.46 -9.43 -14.39
C VAL A 79 -0.38 -9.43 -15.46
N GLN A 80 -0.69 -9.86 -16.68
CA GLN A 80 0.30 -9.95 -17.78
C GLN A 80 0.70 -8.61 -18.39
N LEU A 81 -0.20 -7.62 -18.41
CA LEU A 81 0.02 -6.33 -19.08
C LEU A 81 -0.47 -5.18 -18.17
N PRO A 82 0.44 -4.53 -17.43
CA PRO A 82 0.10 -3.38 -16.60
C PRO A 82 -0.39 -2.20 -17.45
N PHE A 83 -1.41 -1.48 -16.98
CA PHE A 83 -2.01 -0.38 -17.77
C PHE A 83 -1.06 0.81 -18.01
N TRP A 84 -0.02 0.95 -17.20
CA TRP A 84 0.96 2.05 -17.26
C TRP A 84 2.21 1.72 -18.09
N HIS A 85 2.31 0.51 -18.67
CA HIS A 85 3.52 0.04 -19.35
C HIS A 85 3.94 0.91 -20.56
N ASP A 86 2.98 1.51 -21.25
CA ASP A 86 3.19 2.33 -22.46
C ASP A 86 3.18 3.84 -22.15
N TRP A 87 3.09 4.23 -20.88
CA TRP A 87 3.00 5.63 -20.50
C TRP A 87 4.39 6.21 -20.24
N GLN A 88 4.74 7.24 -21.00
CA GLN A 88 6.02 7.94 -20.85
C GLN A 88 6.21 8.44 -19.40
N PHE A 89 7.38 8.12 -18.82
CA PHE A 89 7.78 8.48 -17.45
C PHE A 89 6.90 7.87 -16.33
N SER A 90 6.08 6.86 -16.63
CA SER A 90 5.22 6.22 -15.62
C SER A 90 5.97 5.07 -14.95
N ASN A 91 6.48 5.34 -13.76
CA ASN A 91 7.07 4.31 -12.90
C ASN A 91 6.26 4.21 -11.59
N PRO A 92 5.66 3.04 -11.28
CA PRO A 92 4.87 2.87 -10.07
C PRO A 92 5.61 3.27 -8.79
N SER A 93 6.91 2.97 -8.69
CA SER A 93 7.72 3.36 -7.52
C SER A 93 7.86 4.88 -7.32
N ILE A 94 7.56 5.68 -8.35
CA ILE A 94 7.65 7.14 -8.34
C ILE A 94 6.27 7.77 -8.15
N PHE A 95 5.28 7.36 -8.93
CA PHE A 95 3.97 8.01 -8.91
C PHE A 95 3.05 7.47 -7.81
N LEU A 96 3.28 6.27 -7.25
CA LEU A 96 2.43 5.75 -6.19
C LEU A 96 2.71 6.48 -4.89
N LEU A 97 1.68 7.13 -4.37
CA LEU A 97 1.69 7.78 -3.08
C LEU A 97 0.80 7.01 -2.12
N GLY A 98 1.33 6.72 -0.93
CA GLY A 98 0.56 6.19 0.17
C GLY A 98 -0.61 7.10 0.51
N GLU A 99 -1.81 6.54 0.62
CA GLU A 99 -2.96 7.28 1.11
C GLU A 99 -2.71 7.70 2.58
N LEU A 100 -2.33 8.95 2.78
CA LEU A 100 -1.92 9.47 4.08
C LEU A 100 -3.03 9.38 5.13
N LEU A 101 -4.29 9.58 4.71
CA LEU A 101 -5.43 9.57 5.60
C LEU A 101 -5.67 8.17 6.16
N HIS A 102 -5.90 7.16 5.31
CA HIS A 102 -6.06 5.78 5.75
C HIS A 102 -4.83 5.25 6.46
N ALA A 103 -3.64 5.39 5.88
CA ALA A 103 -2.41 4.87 6.47
C ALA A 103 -2.10 5.52 7.81
N GLY A 104 -2.25 6.85 7.92
CA GLY A 104 -2.02 7.59 9.16
C GLY A 104 -3.03 7.25 10.25
N HIS A 105 -4.32 7.19 9.90
CA HIS A 105 -5.38 6.83 10.85
C HIS A 105 -5.23 5.38 11.35
N LYS A 106 -4.91 4.44 10.45
CA LYS A 106 -4.67 3.04 10.80
C LYS A 106 -3.43 2.88 11.68
N LEU A 107 -2.32 3.52 11.32
CA LEU A 107 -1.10 3.53 12.14
C LEU A 107 -1.39 4.05 13.56
N PHE A 108 -2.10 5.17 13.68
CA PHE A 108 -2.46 5.76 14.97
C PHE A 108 -3.30 4.80 15.82
N ASN A 109 -4.34 4.20 15.23
CA ASN A 109 -5.24 3.31 15.96
C ASN A 109 -4.57 1.99 16.35
N ASP A 110 -3.79 1.41 15.44
CA ASP A 110 -3.21 0.07 15.62
C ASP A 110 -2.01 0.08 16.57
N HIS A 111 -1.25 1.18 16.71
CA HIS A 111 -0.06 1.21 17.59
C HIS A 111 -0.12 2.28 18.69
N PRO A 112 0.04 3.60 18.43
CA PRO A 112 0.09 4.59 19.51
C PRO A 112 -1.16 4.56 20.40
N PHE A 113 -2.34 4.53 19.80
CA PHE A 113 -3.61 4.55 20.54
C PHE A 113 -3.79 3.28 21.37
N LYS A 114 -3.44 2.11 20.81
CA LYS A 114 -3.46 0.83 21.53
C LYS A 114 -2.53 0.85 22.75
N TRP A 115 -1.33 1.42 22.62
CA TRP A 115 -0.42 1.58 23.76
C TRP A 115 -0.97 2.56 24.80
N CYS A 116 -1.55 3.67 24.37
CA CYS A 116 -2.19 4.61 25.28
C CYS A 116 -3.31 3.95 26.10
N LYS A 117 -4.13 3.10 25.49
CA LYS A 117 -5.16 2.32 26.21
C LYS A 117 -4.56 1.41 27.27
N VAL A 118 -3.47 0.70 26.96
CA VAL A 118 -2.79 -0.18 27.93
C VAL A 118 -2.18 0.61 29.09
N VAL A 119 -1.55 1.76 28.81
CA VAL A 119 -0.83 2.54 29.82
C VAL A 119 -1.78 3.36 30.71
N LEU A 120 -2.82 3.96 30.13
CA LEU A 120 -3.72 4.88 30.84
C LEU A 120 -5.01 4.21 31.34
N GLY A 121 -5.47 3.15 30.67
CA GLY A 121 -6.82 2.60 30.82
C GLY A 121 -7.86 3.39 30.01
N ASP A 122 -8.89 2.68 29.54
CA ASP A 122 -9.91 3.23 28.65
C ASP A 122 -10.65 4.42 29.30
N ASP A 123 -11.04 4.34 30.59
CA ASP A 123 -11.80 5.40 31.27
C ASP A 123 -11.06 6.73 31.36
N LYS A 124 -9.76 6.69 31.69
CA LYS A 124 -8.93 7.90 31.80
C LYS A 124 -8.68 8.51 30.43
N LEU A 125 -8.52 7.67 29.43
CA LEU A 125 -8.30 8.09 28.06
C LEU A 125 -9.56 8.75 27.49
N ASP A 126 -10.74 8.15 27.71
CA ASP A 126 -12.04 8.72 27.33
C ASP A 126 -12.32 10.05 28.03
N THR A 127 -12.06 10.12 29.34
CA THR A 127 -12.18 11.38 30.11
C THR A 127 -11.30 12.48 29.50
N ARG A 128 -10.06 12.16 29.09
CA ARG A 128 -9.14 13.11 28.45
C ARG A 128 -9.68 13.60 27.10
N TYR A 129 -10.26 12.73 26.29
CA TYR A 129 -10.90 13.14 25.04
C TYR A 129 -12.14 14.01 25.28
N CYS A 130 -12.95 13.68 26.30
CA CYS A 130 -14.12 14.48 26.67
C CYS A 130 -13.79 15.91 27.12
N ILE A 131 -12.64 16.12 27.78
CA ILE A 131 -12.20 17.45 28.23
C ILE A 131 -11.36 18.21 27.20
N GLN A 132 -11.00 17.59 26.05
CA GLN A 132 -10.31 18.31 24.99
C GLN A 132 -11.16 19.50 24.53
N HIS A 133 -10.51 20.64 24.32
CA HIS A 133 -11.19 21.82 23.81
C HIS A 133 -11.95 21.44 22.54
N LYS A 134 -13.27 21.70 22.53
CA LYS A 134 -14.08 21.56 21.33
C LYS A 134 -13.44 22.42 20.24
N ARG A 135 -12.76 21.79 19.28
CA ARG A 135 -12.23 22.52 18.14
C ARG A 135 -13.42 23.03 17.34
N VAL A 136 -13.39 24.32 17.02
CA VAL A 136 -14.36 24.91 16.09
C VAL A 136 -14.16 24.15 14.78
N SER A 137 -15.22 23.49 14.29
CA SER A 137 -15.23 22.57 13.13
C SER A 137 -15.04 21.06 13.39
N VAL A 138 -15.33 20.54 14.60
CA VAL A 138 -15.56 19.09 14.75
C VAL A 138 -17.00 18.75 14.40
N ARG A 139 -17.22 18.05 13.28
CA ARG A 139 -18.53 17.48 12.93
C ARG A 139 -18.60 16.04 13.41
N HIS A 140 -19.73 15.71 14.04
CA HIS A 140 -20.05 14.36 14.49
C HIS A 140 -20.91 13.70 13.42
N PHE A 141 -20.42 12.60 12.87
CA PHE A 141 -21.18 11.65 12.06
C PHE A 141 -21.41 10.40 12.92
N ASP A 142 -22.36 9.54 12.56
CA ASP A 142 -22.71 8.35 13.35
C ASP A 142 -21.50 7.44 13.56
N GLY A 143 -20.85 7.58 14.72
CA GLY A 143 -19.67 6.82 15.14
C GLY A 143 -18.31 7.45 14.86
N VAL A 144 -18.21 8.61 14.20
CA VAL A 144 -16.92 9.26 13.91
C VAL A 144 -17.01 10.78 14.03
N SER A 145 -16.06 11.37 14.75
CA SER A 145 -15.87 12.82 14.84
C SER A 145 -14.67 13.25 13.99
N LEU A 146 -14.89 14.11 13.01
CA LEU A 146 -13.84 14.64 12.13
C LEU A 146 -13.63 16.13 12.39
N CYS A 147 -12.36 16.56 12.45
CA CYS A 147 -12.01 17.96 12.28
C CYS A 147 -12.14 18.29 10.80
N VAL A 148 -13.15 19.09 10.44
CA VAL A 148 -13.40 19.57 9.07
C VAL A 148 -12.74 20.93 8.87
#